data_AF-A0A9W4DDG6-F1
#
_entry.id   AF-A0A9W4DDG6-F1
#
_cell.length_a   1.000
_cell.length_b   1.000
_cell.length_c   1.000
_cell.angle_alpha   90.00
_cell.angle_beta   90.00
_cell.angle_gamma   90.00
#
_symmetry.space_group_name_H-M   'P 1'
#
loop_
_entity.id
_entity.type
_entity.pdbx_description
1 polymer ?
#
loop_
_entity_poly.entity_id
_entity_poly.type
_entity_poly.pdbx_seq_one_letter_code
_entity_poly.pdbx_strand_id
1 'polypeptide(L)'
;MRYPNNNAISSIWENDRPESRCLPMSQNLIKAGVIVPSQWPLARVWLEVATLLSIAPRHIERLEFWPHQIWVKIQQKKAVFVSYRRLPLWKETGLDSIQNCSERSSLEQLGEMLSLEVKHYKNQYSPVVLEEWRSAWAKKSQYFKLEAQRQAQEEERLKPIREREQAGQQWHEGWKTILHYCNSFDSLERLAPELQQQSQEFADLPEGETAMQLWHQRWQELTQATA
;
A
#
# COMPACT_ATOMS: atom_id res chain seq x y z
N MET A 1 20.87 26.65 4.87
CA MET A 1 20.84 25.23 4.43
C MET A 1 20.73 24.34 5.67
N ARG A 2 19.54 23.81 5.96
CA ARG A 2 19.31 22.86 7.06
C ARG A 2 19.03 21.50 6.43
N TYR A 3 19.92 20.53 6.66
CA TYR A 3 19.67 19.13 6.31
C TYR A 3 18.54 18.58 7.18
N PRO A 4 17.57 17.83 6.63
CA PRO A 4 16.60 17.14 7.44
C PRO A 4 17.24 15.95 8.17
N ASN A 5 16.78 15.79 9.40
CA ASN A 5 17.25 14.95 10.49
C ASN A 5 17.24 13.45 10.14
N ASN A 6 18.38 12.76 10.26
CA ASN A 6 18.56 11.31 10.01
C ASN A 6 18.08 10.41 11.18
N ASN A 7 17.40 10.96 12.19
CA ASN A 7 17.08 10.25 13.43
C ASN A 7 15.93 9.21 13.35
N ALA A 8 15.38 8.94 12.16
CA ALA A 8 14.30 7.95 12.01
C ALA A 8 14.77 6.56 11.58
N ILE A 9 16.07 6.36 11.30
CA ILE A 9 16.61 5.08 10.81
C ILE A 9 17.08 4.17 11.97
N SER A 10 17.49 4.74 13.11
CA SER A 10 17.94 3.97 14.29
C SER A 10 16.81 3.41 15.16
N SER A 11 15.63 4.02 15.16
CA SER A 11 14.62 3.75 16.22
C SER A 11 13.97 2.37 16.15
N ILE A 12 14.06 1.67 15.02
CA ILE A 12 13.55 0.30 14.86
C ILE A 12 14.58 -0.74 15.30
N TRP A 13 15.87 -0.39 15.31
CA TRP A 13 16.97 -1.32 15.58
C TRP A 13 17.61 -1.13 16.97
N GLU A 14 17.33 -0.02 17.67
CA GLU A 14 18.00 0.34 18.94
C GLU A 14 17.08 0.60 20.15
N ASN A 15 15.77 0.37 20.07
CA ASN A 15 14.90 0.61 21.23
C ASN A 15 14.73 -0.61 22.13
N ASP A 16 15.55 -0.69 23.18
CA ASP A 16 15.17 -1.31 24.44
C ASP A 16 14.06 -0.47 25.10
N ARG A 17 12.79 -0.90 24.95
CA ARG A 17 11.71 -0.50 25.87
C ARG A 17 11.17 -1.73 26.61
N PRO A 18 11.13 -1.72 27.96
CA PRO A 18 10.43 -2.72 28.72
C PRO A 18 8.99 -2.23 28.92
N GLU A 19 8.05 -2.69 28.10
CA GLU A 19 6.65 -2.58 28.47
C GLU A 19 5.85 -3.71 27.80
N SER A 20 5.48 -4.67 28.65
CA SER A 20 4.57 -5.75 28.39
C SER A 20 3.23 -5.21 27.88
N ARG A 21 3.07 -5.14 26.57
CA ARG A 21 1.78 -5.29 25.90
C ARG A 21 1.81 -6.66 25.26
N CYS A 22 0.77 -7.44 25.49
CA CYS A 22 0.58 -8.75 24.87
C CYS A 22 0.62 -8.61 23.35
N LEU A 23 1.81 -8.75 22.77
CA LEU A 23 2.01 -8.88 21.34
C LEU A 23 1.33 -10.21 20.94
N PRO A 24 0.49 -10.22 19.87
CA PRO A 24 -0.03 -11.48 19.35
C PRO A 24 1.18 -12.37 19.07
N MET A 25 1.14 -13.62 19.56
CA MET A 25 2.25 -14.60 19.53
C MET A 25 3.24 -14.30 18.41
N SER A 26 4.48 -13.92 18.75
CA SER A 26 5.46 -13.46 17.75
C SER A 26 5.48 -14.42 16.56
N GLN A 27 4.87 -13.97 15.45
CA GLN A 27 4.80 -14.78 14.26
C GLN A 27 6.22 -14.76 13.70
N ASN A 28 6.94 -15.86 13.85
CA ASN A 28 8.22 -16.00 13.15
C ASN A 28 7.95 -15.90 11.64
N LEU A 29 8.99 -15.59 10.86
CA LEU A 29 8.84 -15.35 9.40
C LEU A 29 8.14 -16.50 8.67
N ILE A 30 8.22 -17.73 9.19
CA ILE A 30 7.54 -18.90 8.63
C ILE A 30 6.04 -18.90 8.97
N LYS A 31 5.68 -18.69 10.24
CA LYS A 31 4.29 -18.67 10.71
C LYS A 31 3.51 -17.49 10.14
N ALA A 32 4.19 -16.37 9.93
CA ALA A 32 3.62 -15.19 9.27
C ALA A 32 3.40 -15.38 7.76
N GLY A 33 3.86 -16.50 7.19
CA GLY A 33 3.78 -16.74 5.75
C GLY A 33 4.72 -15.86 4.91
N VAL A 34 5.64 -15.11 5.55
CA VAL A 34 6.65 -14.29 4.87
C VAL A 34 7.64 -15.19 4.14
N ILE A 35 8.11 -16.24 4.81
CA ILE A 35 8.96 -17.27 4.22
C ILE A 35 8.19 -18.58 4.23
N VAL A 36 7.98 -19.16 3.05
CA VAL A 36 7.27 -20.43 2.90
C VAL A 36 8.22 -21.47 2.31
N PRO A 37 8.99 -22.21 3.13
CA PRO A 37 10.02 -23.12 2.63
C PRO A 37 9.48 -24.23 1.71
N SER A 38 8.21 -24.63 1.88
CA SER A 38 7.55 -25.61 1.03
C SER A 38 7.33 -25.13 -0.42
N GLN A 39 7.41 -23.82 -0.67
CA GLN A 39 7.32 -23.23 -2.01
C GLN A 39 8.69 -23.07 -2.68
N TRP A 40 9.79 -23.35 -1.99
CA TRP A 40 11.12 -23.23 -2.58
C TRP A 40 11.37 -24.31 -3.64
N PRO A 41 12.09 -24.00 -4.73
CA PRO A 41 12.42 -24.98 -5.75
C PRO A 41 13.25 -26.13 -5.15
N LEU A 42 12.72 -27.35 -5.15
CA LEU A 42 13.35 -28.51 -4.50
C LEU A 42 14.79 -28.73 -4.98
N ALA A 43 15.03 -28.63 -6.30
CA ALA A 43 16.36 -28.78 -6.87
C ALA A 43 17.36 -27.75 -6.32
N ARG A 44 16.91 -26.52 -6.10
CA ARG A 44 17.74 -25.46 -5.54
C ARG A 44 18.06 -25.72 -4.06
N VAL A 45 17.04 -26.07 -3.27
CA VAL A 45 17.23 -26.46 -1.86
C VAL A 45 18.20 -27.63 -1.75
N TRP A 46 18.09 -28.61 -2.64
CA TRP A 46 18.98 -29.77 -2.69
C TRP A 46 20.45 -29.38 -2.89
N LEU A 47 20.73 -28.48 -3.84
CA LEU A 47 22.08 -27.98 -4.11
C LEU A 47 22.63 -27.16 -2.94
N GLU A 48 21.82 -26.29 -2.34
CA GLU A 48 22.23 -25.48 -1.20
C GLU A 48 22.50 -26.34 0.04
N VAL A 49 21.67 -27.36 0.31
CA VAL A 49 21.90 -28.33 1.39
C VAL A 49 23.18 -29.14 1.14
N ALA A 50 23.40 -29.62 -0.09
CA ALA A 50 24.61 -30.35 -0.44
C ALA A 50 25.87 -29.50 -0.22
N THR A 51 25.82 -28.23 -0.63
CA THR A 51 26.89 -27.25 -0.44
C THR A 51 27.13 -26.97 1.04
N LEU A 52 26.07 -26.75 1.82
CA LEU A 52 26.15 -26.48 3.26
C LEU A 52 26.77 -27.65 4.04
N LEU A 53 26.46 -28.88 3.62
CA LEU A 53 26.98 -30.10 4.25
C LEU A 53 28.34 -30.54 3.66
N SER A 54 28.87 -29.81 2.68
CA SER A 54 30.10 -30.15 1.95
C SER A 54 30.09 -31.58 1.39
N ILE A 55 28.96 -32.00 0.80
CA ILE A 55 28.80 -33.32 0.16
C ILE A 55 28.39 -33.18 -1.31
N ALA A 56 28.68 -34.22 -2.10
CA ALA A 56 28.15 -34.30 -3.46
C ALA A 56 26.61 -34.45 -3.42
N PRO A 57 25.84 -33.74 -4.28
CA PRO A 57 24.38 -33.81 -4.30
C PRO A 57 23.82 -35.23 -4.45
N ARG A 58 24.53 -36.10 -5.17
CA ARG A 58 24.19 -37.53 -5.36
C ARG A 58 24.18 -38.36 -4.07
N HIS A 59 24.82 -37.88 -3.00
CA HIS A 59 24.82 -38.56 -1.71
C HIS A 59 23.60 -38.21 -0.86
N ILE A 60 22.77 -37.24 -1.27
CA ILE A 60 21.48 -37.01 -0.61
C ILE A 60 20.51 -38.04 -1.19
N GLU A 61 19.91 -38.86 -0.34
CA GLU A 61 18.90 -39.85 -0.76
C GLU A 61 17.49 -39.24 -0.74
N ARG A 62 17.21 -38.42 0.27
CA ARG A 62 15.88 -37.85 0.51
C ARG A 62 15.98 -36.54 1.27
N LEU A 63 15.07 -35.63 0.95
CA LEU A 63 14.94 -34.32 1.57
C LEU A 63 13.47 -34.11 1.94
N GLU A 64 13.21 -33.70 3.18
CA GLU A 64 11.86 -33.39 3.66
C GLU A 64 11.81 -32.04 4.35
N PHE A 65 10.83 -31.23 3.99
CA PHE A 65 10.56 -29.94 4.63
C PHE A 65 9.75 -30.16 5.91
N TRP A 66 10.35 -29.87 7.05
CA TRP A 66 9.66 -29.84 8.34
C TRP A 66 9.39 -28.38 8.73
N PRO A 67 8.50 -28.09 9.71
CA PRO A 67 8.06 -26.72 9.98
C PRO A 67 9.17 -25.69 10.24
N HIS A 68 10.32 -26.10 10.81
CA HIS A 68 11.42 -25.19 11.15
C HIS A 68 12.80 -25.62 10.63
N GLN A 69 12.87 -26.77 9.95
CA GLN A 69 14.11 -27.38 9.51
C GLN A 69 13.86 -28.34 8.35
N ILE A 70 14.92 -28.77 7.71
CA ILE A 70 14.92 -29.77 6.66
C ILE A 70 15.51 -31.04 7.25
N TRP A 71 14.80 -32.16 7.10
CA TRP A 71 15.36 -33.47 7.35
C TRP A 71 16.03 -33.99 6.07
N VAL A 72 17.29 -34.41 6.18
CA VAL A 72 18.10 -34.83 5.05
C VAL A 72 18.65 -36.23 5.32
N LYS A 73 18.28 -37.20 4.47
CA LYS A 73 18.86 -38.54 4.48
C LYS A 73 20.09 -38.56 3.58
N ILE A 74 21.22 -39.00 4.12
CA ILE A 74 22.49 -39.09 3.38
C ILE A 74 22.84 -40.56 3.18
N GLN A 75 23.26 -40.92 1.97
CA GLN A 75 23.68 -42.25 1.61
C GLN A 75 24.83 -42.74 2.51
N GLN A 76 24.70 -43.96 3.03
CA GLN A 76 25.67 -44.61 3.91
C GLN A 76 25.99 -43.82 5.20
N LYS A 77 25.19 -42.82 5.56
CA LYS A 77 25.33 -42.01 6.78
C LYS A 77 23.99 -41.89 7.52
N LYS A 78 24.04 -41.34 8.73
CA LYS A 78 22.83 -40.96 9.48
C LYS A 78 22.16 -39.76 8.83
N ALA A 79 20.86 -39.61 9.10
CA ALA A 79 20.13 -38.42 8.71
C ALA A 79 20.58 -37.19 9.51
N VAL A 80 20.49 -36.02 8.91
CA VAL A 80 20.84 -34.73 9.53
C VAL A 80 19.69 -33.75 9.41
N PHE A 81 19.61 -32.84 10.39
CA PHE A 81 18.67 -31.73 10.36
C PHE A 81 19.39 -30.45 9.98
N VAL A 82 18.84 -29.74 9.00
CA VAL A 82 19.38 -28.47 8.50
C VAL A 82 18.37 -27.36 8.77
N SER A 83 18.77 -26.33 9.51
CA SER A 83 17.93 -25.14 9.70
C SER A 83 17.82 -24.34 8.41
N TYR A 84 16.61 -23.89 8.07
CA TYR A 84 16.37 -23.02 6.91
C TYR A 84 17.26 -21.77 6.90
N ARG A 85 17.52 -21.19 8.08
CA ARG A 85 18.32 -19.97 8.28
C ARG A 85 19.76 -20.08 7.78
N ARG A 86 20.26 -21.31 7.61
CA ARG A 86 21.62 -21.58 7.11
C ARG A 86 21.69 -21.61 5.60
N LEU A 87 20.55 -21.68 4.91
CA LEU A 87 20.50 -21.69 3.45
C LEU A 87 20.52 -20.27 2.90
N PRO A 88 21.27 -19.99 1.82
CA PRO A 88 21.19 -18.74 1.08
C PRO A 88 19.75 -18.33 0.72
N LEU A 89 18.91 -19.30 0.33
CA LEU A 89 17.49 -19.09 0.05
C LEU A 89 16.71 -18.34 1.14
N TRP A 90 17.05 -18.56 2.41
CA TRP A 90 16.40 -17.86 3.52
C TRP A 90 16.64 -16.35 3.46
N LYS A 91 17.89 -15.97 3.17
CA LYS A 91 18.34 -14.58 3.10
C LYS A 91 17.72 -13.88 1.90
N GLU A 92 17.71 -14.56 0.77
CA GLU A 92 17.11 -14.08 -0.47
C GLU A 92 15.60 -13.92 -0.35
N THR A 93 14.89 -14.92 0.18
CA THR A 93 13.42 -14.83 0.37
C THR A 93 13.06 -13.68 1.32
N GLY A 94 13.85 -13.48 2.38
CA GLY A 94 13.66 -12.33 3.27
C GLY A 94 13.87 -10.99 2.56
N LEU A 95 14.88 -10.88 1.71
CA LEU A 95 15.14 -9.70 0.90
C LEU A 95 14.02 -9.45 -0.12
N ASP A 96 13.59 -10.48 -0.84
CA ASP A 96 12.50 -10.42 -1.81
C ASP A 96 11.19 -10.00 -1.14
N SER A 97 10.93 -10.47 0.08
CA SER A 97 9.75 -10.08 0.85
C SER A 97 9.73 -8.58 1.16
N ILE A 98 10.90 -7.98 1.45
CA ILE A 98 11.04 -6.54 1.66
C ILE A 98 10.81 -5.78 0.35
N GLN A 99 11.44 -6.23 -0.73
CA GLN A 99 11.39 -5.55 -2.03
C GLN A 99 9.99 -5.57 -2.64
N ASN A 100 9.30 -6.70 -2.52
CA ASN A 100 7.97 -6.93 -3.10
C ASN A 100 6.82 -6.55 -2.18
N CYS A 101 7.11 -5.99 -1.00
CA CYS A 101 6.08 -5.51 -0.10
C CYS A 101 5.22 -4.42 -0.79
N SER A 102 3.91 -4.58 -0.77
CA SER A 102 2.96 -3.66 -1.44
C SER A 102 2.46 -2.55 -0.53
N GLU A 103 2.44 -2.80 0.79
CA GLU A 103 1.82 -1.91 1.76
C GLU A 103 2.80 -1.45 2.83
N ARG A 104 2.64 -0.20 3.28
CA ARG A 104 3.48 0.37 4.33
C ARG A 104 3.31 -0.34 5.67
N SER A 105 2.06 -0.65 6.06
CA SER A 105 1.74 -1.38 7.29
C SER A 105 2.40 -2.76 7.31
N SER A 106 2.34 -3.48 6.18
CA SER A 106 3.02 -4.77 6.02
C SER A 106 4.54 -4.64 6.08
N LEU A 107 5.12 -3.57 5.51
CA LEU A 107 6.57 -3.32 5.59
C LEU A 107 7.03 -3.04 7.03
N GLU A 108 6.23 -2.32 7.80
CA GLU A 108 6.50 -2.05 9.23
C GLU A 108 6.45 -3.36 10.04
N GLN A 109 5.41 -4.17 9.86
CA GLN A 109 5.30 -5.50 10.48
C GLN A 109 6.46 -6.43 10.07
N LEU A 110 6.83 -6.43 8.80
CA LEU A 110 7.97 -7.19 8.29
C LEU A 110 9.28 -6.73 8.96
N GLY A 111 9.47 -5.42 9.13
CA GLY A 111 10.60 -4.86 9.85
C GLY A 111 10.68 -5.37 11.30
N GLU A 112 9.56 -5.38 12.02
CA GLU A 112 9.49 -5.93 13.37
C GLU A 112 9.83 -7.42 13.42
N MET A 113 9.26 -8.22 12.51
CA MET A 113 9.54 -9.65 12.42
C MET A 113 11.02 -9.94 12.13
N LEU A 114 11.63 -9.22 11.20
CA LEU A 114 13.05 -9.35 10.86
C LEU A 114 13.94 -8.92 12.03
N SER A 115 13.62 -7.82 12.71
CA SER A 115 14.34 -7.37 13.91
C SER A 115 14.30 -8.42 15.03
N LEU A 116 13.12 -9.01 15.29
CA LEU A 116 12.97 -10.09 16.27
C LEU A 116 13.76 -11.34 15.84
N GLU A 117 13.69 -11.73 14.57
CA GLU A 117 14.41 -12.87 14.01
C GLU A 117 15.93 -12.70 14.19
N VAL A 118 16.49 -11.54 13.84
CA VAL A 118 17.92 -11.25 14.03
C VAL A 118 18.29 -11.25 15.52
N LYS A 119 17.43 -10.71 16.40
CA LYS A 119 17.65 -10.72 17.85
C LYS A 119 17.72 -12.14 18.43
N HIS A 120 16.87 -13.05 17.97
CA HIS A 120 16.82 -14.44 18.44
C HIS A 120 17.94 -15.31 17.86
N TYR A 121 18.36 -15.02 16.62
CA TYR A 121 19.32 -15.86 15.88
C TYR A 121 20.58 -15.10 15.46
N LYS A 122 21.12 -14.24 16.34
CA LYS A 122 22.27 -13.36 16.06
C LYS A 122 23.44 -14.06 15.36
N ASN A 123 23.75 -15.28 15.78
CA ASN A 123 24.90 -16.04 15.26
C ASN A 123 24.68 -16.62 13.84
N GLN A 124 23.47 -16.54 13.28
CA GLN A 124 23.14 -17.06 11.95
C GLN A 124 23.30 -16.00 10.84
N TYR A 125 23.44 -14.72 11.21
CA TYR A 125 23.48 -13.61 10.26
C TYR A 125 24.86 -12.97 10.23
N SER A 126 25.41 -12.81 9.03
CA SER A 126 26.61 -12.00 8.83
C SER A 126 26.24 -10.51 8.77
N PRO A 127 27.16 -9.60 9.14
CA PRO A 127 26.91 -8.16 9.05
C PRO A 127 26.49 -7.71 7.65
N VAL A 128 27.04 -8.33 6.60
CA VAL A 128 26.71 -8.03 5.20
C VAL A 128 25.23 -8.26 4.90
N VAL A 129 24.68 -9.41 5.30
CA VAL A 129 23.27 -9.76 5.05
C VAL A 129 22.33 -8.84 5.81
N LEU A 130 22.70 -8.47 7.04
CA LEU A 130 21.93 -7.52 7.83
C LEU A 130 21.90 -6.14 7.16
N GLU A 131 23.02 -5.71 6.60
CA GLU A 131 23.10 -4.44 5.90
C GLU A 131 22.28 -4.43 4.61
N GLU A 132 22.28 -5.53 3.86
CA GLU A 132 21.42 -5.70 2.67
C GLU A 132 19.94 -5.57 3.02
N TRP A 133 19.49 -6.27 4.07
CA TRP A 133 18.10 -6.19 4.53
C TRP A 133 17.74 -4.79 5.03
N ARG A 134 18.62 -4.15 5.81
CA ARG A 134 18.42 -2.77 6.30
C ARG A 134 18.33 -1.78 5.16
N SER A 135 19.24 -1.86 4.21
CA SER A 135 19.28 -0.99 3.02
C SER A 135 18.02 -1.16 2.16
N ALA A 136 17.59 -2.41 1.92
CA ALA A 136 16.37 -2.68 1.18
C ALA A 136 15.12 -2.13 1.89
N TRP A 137 15.04 -2.33 3.21
CA TRP A 137 13.93 -1.83 4.02
C TRP A 137 13.90 -0.30 4.02
N ALA A 138 15.04 0.36 4.23
CA ALA A 138 15.15 1.81 4.23
C ALA A 138 14.73 2.41 2.88
N LYS A 139 15.19 1.83 1.77
CA LYS A 139 14.80 2.23 0.42
C LYS A 139 13.29 2.10 0.21
N LYS A 140 12.70 0.97 0.60
CA LYS A 140 11.26 0.73 0.44
C LYS A 140 10.41 1.65 1.34
N SER A 141 10.85 1.89 2.57
CA SER A 141 10.21 2.82 3.50
C SER A 141 10.21 4.26 2.96
N GLN A 142 11.33 4.70 2.39
CA GLN A 142 11.43 6.01 1.73
C GLN A 142 10.51 6.12 0.52
N TYR A 143 10.43 5.08 -0.31
CA TYR A 143 9.52 5.02 -1.45
C TYR A 143 8.06 5.27 -1.00
N PHE A 144 7.57 4.55 0.00
CA PHE A 144 6.21 4.74 0.51
C PHE A 144 5.98 6.14 1.12
N LYS A 145 6.99 6.73 1.76
CA LYS A 145 6.87 8.11 2.27
C LYS A 145 6.70 9.11 1.13
N LEU A 146 7.49 8.98 0.06
CA LEU A 146 7.40 9.86 -1.10
C LEU A 146 6.09 9.67 -1.87
N GLU A 147 5.62 8.43 -2.00
CA GLU A 147 4.36 8.11 -2.65
C GLU A 147 3.17 8.69 -1.86
N ALA A 148 3.15 8.54 -0.54
CA ALA A 148 2.11 9.14 0.31
C ALA A 148 2.13 10.67 0.24
N GLN A 149 3.31 11.29 0.19
CA GLN A 149 3.42 12.75 0.01
C GLN A 149 2.89 13.20 -1.36
N ARG A 150 3.19 12.45 -2.42
CA ARG A 150 2.69 12.74 -3.77
C ARG A 150 1.16 12.65 -3.81
N GLN A 151 0.59 11.59 -3.24
CA GLN A 151 -0.85 11.40 -3.17
C GLN A 151 -1.52 12.53 -2.38
N ALA A 152 -0.95 12.94 -1.24
CA ALA A 152 -1.48 14.05 -0.46
C ALA A 152 -1.45 15.39 -1.24
N GLN A 153 -0.34 15.67 -1.94
CA GLN A 153 -0.23 16.88 -2.78
C GLN A 153 -1.22 16.87 -3.95
N GLU A 154 -1.41 15.72 -4.58
CA GLU A 154 -2.37 15.58 -5.68
C GLU A 154 -3.81 15.74 -5.18
N GLU A 155 -4.14 15.15 -4.04
CA GLU A 155 -5.43 15.31 -3.37
C GLU A 155 -5.69 16.78 -2.99
N GLU A 156 -4.71 17.47 -2.41
CA GLU A 156 -4.80 18.92 -2.12
C GLU A 156 -5.04 19.76 -3.38
N ARG A 157 -4.42 19.38 -4.50
CA ARG A 157 -4.60 20.07 -5.79
C ARG A 157 -5.97 19.81 -6.41
N LEU A 158 -6.49 18.59 -6.30
CA LEU A 158 -7.77 18.18 -6.89
C LEU A 158 -8.98 18.53 -6.03
N LYS A 159 -8.80 18.67 -4.72
CA LYS A 159 -9.86 19.06 -3.79
C LYS A 159 -10.64 20.32 -4.19
N PRO A 160 -10.01 21.48 -4.47
CA PRO A 160 -10.76 22.68 -4.85
C PRO A 160 -11.52 22.53 -6.17
N ILE A 161 -10.98 21.76 -7.12
CA ILE A 161 -11.64 21.48 -8.41
C ILE A 161 -12.92 20.66 -8.15
N ARG A 162 -12.83 19.58 -7.38
CA ARG A 162 -14.01 18.77 -7.04
C ARG A 162 -15.04 19.54 -6.22
N GLU A 163 -14.61 20.37 -5.27
CA GLU A 163 -15.51 21.24 -4.49
C GLU A 163 -16.22 22.25 -5.40
N ARG A 164 -15.50 22.81 -6.39
CA ARG A 164 -16.04 23.73 -7.38
C ARG A 164 -17.06 23.05 -8.31
N GLU A 165 -16.73 21.88 -8.85
CA GLU A 165 -17.65 21.06 -9.66
C GLU A 165 -18.90 20.69 -8.87
N GLN A 166 -18.75 20.24 -7.62
CA GLN A 166 -19.87 19.88 -6.76
C GLN A 166 -20.75 21.10 -6.43
N ALA A 167 -20.16 22.28 -6.19
CA ALA A 167 -20.90 23.51 -5.97
C ALA A 167 -21.70 23.91 -7.21
N GLY A 168 -21.11 23.81 -8.41
CA GLY A 168 -21.80 24.06 -9.68
C GLY A 168 -22.97 23.11 -9.90
N GLN A 169 -22.79 21.82 -9.64
CA GLN A 169 -23.85 20.81 -9.73
C GLN A 169 -25.01 21.07 -8.75
N GLN A 170 -24.70 21.39 -7.49
CA GLN A 170 -25.71 21.70 -6.48
C GLN A 170 -26.49 22.96 -6.84
N TRP A 171 -25.79 23.99 -7.31
CA TRP A 171 -26.40 25.22 -7.79
C TRP A 171 -27.35 24.96 -8.97
N HIS A 172 -26.91 24.18 -9.96
CA HIS A 172 -27.71 23.85 -11.14
C HIS A 172 -28.96 23.03 -10.80
N GLU A 173 -28.83 21.99 -9.96
CA GLU A 173 -29.98 21.21 -9.50
C GLU A 173 -30.94 22.03 -8.61
N GLY A 174 -30.40 22.98 -7.83
CA GLY A 174 -31.19 23.96 -7.09
C GLY A 174 -32.07 24.81 -8.02
N TRP A 175 -31.48 25.39 -9.07
CA TRP A 175 -32.20 26.18 -10.07
C TRP A 175 -33.22 25.37 -10.85
N LYS A 176 -32.88 24.16 -11.26
CA LYS A 176 -33.82 23.22 -11.89
C LYS A 176 -35.05 22.97 -11.01
N THR A 177 -34.84 22.83 -9.70
CA THR A 177 -35.94 22.69 -8.72
C THR A 177 -36.78 23.96 -8.63
N ILE A 178 -36.15 25.14 -8.51
CA ILE A 178 -36.85 26.44 -8.43
C ILE A 178 -37.70 26.66 -9.69
N LEU A 179 -37.12 26.45 -10.87
CA LEU A 179 -37.81 26.64 -12.16
C LEU A 179 -38.96 25.65 -12.34
N HIS A 180 -38.82 24.40 -11.87
CA HIS A 180 -39.90 23.41 -11.90
C HIS A 180 -41.16 23.89 -11.17
N TYR A 181 -41.01 24.57 -10.02
CA TYR A 181 -42.12 25.11 -9.25
C TYR A 181 -42.67 26.46 -9.75
N CYS A 182 -42.04 27.06 -10.77
CA CYS A 182 -42.58 28.26 -11.41
C CYS A 182 -43.77 27.89 -12.31
N ASN A 183 -44.94 28.44 -11.98
CA ASN A 183 -46.21 28.15 -12.67
C ASN A 183 -46.79 29.35 -13.43
N SER A 184 -46.06 30.47 -13.51
CA SER A 184 -46.49 31.67 -14.23
C SER A 184 -45.32 32.32 -14.96
N PHE A 185 -45.62 32.95 -16.10
CA PHE A 185 -44.64 33.70 -16.87
C PHE A 185 -44.01 34.84 -16.05
N ASP A 186 -44.82 35.57 -15.27
CA ASP A 186 -44.35 36.65 -14.39
C ASP A 186 -43.30 36.16 -13.37
N SER A 187 -43.45 34.93 -12.86
CA SER A 187 -42.49 34.37 -11.89
C SER A 187 -41.18 33.94 -12.57
N LEU A 188 -41.26 33.37 -13.77
CA LEU A 188 -40.08 33.04 -14.57
C LEU A 188 -39.31 34.27 -15.02
N GLU A 189 -40.00 35.33 -15.43
CA GLU A 189 -39.38 36.57 -15.91
C GLU A 189 -38.61 37.28 -14.78
N ARG A 190 -39.13 37.25 -13.55
CA ARG A 190 -38.45 37.81 -12.37
C ARG A 190 -37.17 37.07 -11.99
N LEU A 191 -37.07 35.77 -12.28
CA LEU A 191 -35.91 34.94 -11.92
C LEU A 191 -34.82 34.95 -12.99
N ALA A 192 -35.16 35.26 -14.24
CA ALA A 192 -34.21 35.34 -15.35
C ALA A 192 -32.96 36.19 -15.08
N PRO A 193 -33.06 37.43 -14.54
CA PRO A 193 -31.86 38.24 -14.28
C PRO A 193 -30.95 37.65 -13.20
N GLU A 194 -31.52 37.03 -12.17
CA GLU A 194 -30.75 36.40 -11.08
C GLU A 194 -30.06 35.13 -11.56
N LEU A 195 -30.76 34.29 -12.32
CA LEU A 195 -30.18 33.10 -12.95
C LEU A 195 -29.03 33.47 -13.90
N GLN A 196 -29.21 34.51 -14.73
CA GLN A 196 -28.20 34.99 -15.66
C GLN A 196 -26.98 35.60 -14.95
N GLN A 197 -27.19 36.27 -13.82
CA GLN A 197 -26.09 36.79 -13.01
C GLN A 197 -25.28 35.65 -12.38
N GLN A 198 -25.96 34.70 -11.72
CA GLN A 198 -25.30 33.58 -11.05
C GLN A 198 -24.68 32.59 -12.04
N SER A 199 -25.21 32.45 -13.25
CA SER A 199 -24.60 31.59 -14.27
C SER A 199 -23.21 32.08 -14.70
N GLN A 200 -22.95 33.40 -14.60
CA GLN A 200 -21.61 33.94 -14.85
C GLN A 200 -20.61 33.50 -13.77
N GLU A 201 -21.06 33.27 -12.54
CA GLU A 201 -20.21 32.77 -11.45
C GLU A 201 -19.80 31.31 -11.66
N PHE A 202 -20.43 30.56 -12.56
CA PHE A 202 -20.09 29.18 -12.92
C PHE A 202 -19.81 29.02 -14.42
N ALA A 203 -19.44 30.10 -15.12
CA ALA A 203 -19.20 30.08 -16.56
C ALA A 203 -18.02 29.18 -16.98
N ASP A 204 -17.14 28.84 -16.03
CA ASP A 204 -16.06 27.85 -16.19
C ASP A 204 -16.54 26.39 -16.18
N LEU A 205 -17.80 26.15 -15.81
CA LEU A 205 -18.40 24.83 -15.70
C LEU A 205 -19.55 24.64 -16.72
N PRO A 206 -19.78 23.41 -17.21
CA PRO A 206 -20.91 23.09 -18.09
C PRO A 206 -22.28 23.49 -17.51
N GLU A 207 -22.41 23.39 -16.19
CA GLU A 207 -23.61 23.78 -15.45
C GLU A 207 -23.96 25.26 -15.63
N GLY A 208 -22.97 26.16 -15.66
CA GLY A 208 -23.19 27.59 -15.88
C GLY A 208 -23.63 27.91 -17.31
N GLU A 209 -23.07 27.21 -18.30
CA GLU A 209 -23.42 27.39 -19.73
C GLU A 209 -24.84 26.90 -20.04
N THR A 210 -25.28 25.84 -19.36
CA THR A 210 -26.57 25.19 -19.61
C THR A 210 -27.72 25.76 -18.76
N ALA A 211 -27.41 26.54 -17.72
CA ALA A 211 -28.42 27.10 -16.81
C ALA A 211 -29.52 27.90 -17.51
N MET A 212 -29.18 28.74 -18.50
CA MET A 212 -30.19 29.49 -19.26
C MET A 212 -31.04 28.58 -20.14
N GLN A 213 -30.55 27.41 -20.55
CA GLN A 213 -31.34 26.45 -21.31
C GLN A 213 -32.47 25.86 -20.46
N LEU A 214 -32.25 25.65 -19.15
CA LEU A 214 -33.31 25.23 -18.22
C LEU A 214 -34.46 26.23 -18.18
N TRP A 215 -34.15 27.53 -18.15
CA TRP A 215 -35.17 28.58 -18.15
C TRP A 215 -35.97 28.59 -19.46
N HIS A 216 -35.29 28.51 -20.61
CA HIS A 216 -35.96 28.45 -21.92
C HIS A 216 -36.85 27.20 -22.05
N GLN A 217 -36.37 26.05 -21.58
CA GLN A 217 -37.15 24.82 -21.56
C GLN A 217 -38.44 25.02 -20.74
N ARG A 218 -38.33 25.56 -19.52
CA ARG A 218 -39.50 25.77 -18.66
C ARG A 218 -40.49 26.78 -19.26
N TRP A 219 -40.00 27.83 -19.91
CA TRP A 219 -40.84 28.79 -20.62
C TRP A 219 -41.66 28.13 -21.73
N GLN A 220 -41.04 27.24 -22.51
CA GLN A 220 -41.72 26.46 -23.55
C GLN A 220 -42.78 25.52 -22.96
N GLU A 221 -42.48 24.84 -21.86
CA GLU A 221 -43.44 23.98 -21.14
C GLU A 221 -44.68 24.76 -20.69
N LEU A 222 -44.51 25.95 -20.10
CA LEU A 222 -45.65 26.80 -19.72
C LEU A 222 -46.46 27.26 -20.94
N THR A 223 -45.79 27.64 -22.02
CA THR A 223 -46.44 28.05 -23.27
C THR A 223 -47.32 26.94 -23.83
N GLN A 224 -46.84 25.69 -23.83
CA GLN A 224 -47.59 24.52 -24.27
C GLN A 224 -48.75 24.17 -23.31
N ALA A 225 -48.59 24.39 -22.01
CA ALA A 225 -49.65 24.11 -21.03
C ALA A 225 -50.78 25.15 -21.04
N THR A 226 -50.53 26.36 -21.53
CA THR A 226 -51.52 27.45 -21.64
C THR A 226 -52.15 27.60 -23.03
N ALA A 227 -51.67 26.87 -24.03
CA ALA A 227 -52.21 26.83 -25.40
C ALA A 227 -53.34 25.80 -25.53
#